data_AF-A0A954IX53-F1
#
_entry.id   AF-A0A954IX53-F1
#
_cell.length_a   1.000
_cell.length_b   1.000
_cell.length_c   1.000
_cell.angle_alpha   90.00
_cell.angle_beta   90.00
_cell.angle_gamma   90.00
#
_symmetry.space_group_name_H-M   'P 1'
#
loop_
_entity.id
_entity.type
_entity.pdbx_description
1 polymer ?
#
loop_
_entity_poly.entity_id
_entity_poly.type
_entity_poly.pdbx_seq_one_letter_code
_entity_poly.pdbx_strand_id
1 'polypeptide(L)'
;MSRFVSRYAFACLLCLFASMLSAADTVKVFILAGQSNMEGKAKNELLDHQATDPKTKDLFAHLRNDEGWIVRDDVKIKYLNRHGGLTVGYGSPGRTGVELEFGTVMGNHFDEPVLLIKTCWGGHSLFKLFRSP
;
A
#
# COMPACT_ATOMS: atom_id res chain seq x y z
N MET A 1 -35.74 43.79 -5.08
CA MET A 1 -34.27 43.81 -4.95
C MET A 1 -33.66 42.65 -4.15
N SER A 2 -34.36 41.96 -3.23
CA SER A 2 -33.74 40.88 -2.42
C SER A 2 -33.52 39.54 -3.14
N ARG A 3 -34.31 39.21 -4.18
CA ARG A 3 -34.13 37.97 -4.97
C ARG A 3 -32.91 37.98 -5.90
N PHE A 4 -32.40 39.17 -6.23
CA PHE A 4 -31.24 39.33 -7.12
C PHE A 4 -29.93 39.04 -6.34
N VAL A 5 -29.78 39.60 -5.14
CA VAL A 5 -28.59 39.42 -4.28
C VAL A 5 -28.42 37.95 -3.84
N SER A 6 -29.51 37.24 -3.58
CA SER A 6 -29.49 35.82 -3.18
C SER A 6 -28.97 34.87 -4.27
N ARG A 7 -29.13 35.22 -5.55
CA ARG A 7 -28.65 34.38 -6.68
C ARG A 7 -27.14 34.52 -6.88
N TYR A 8 -26.58 35.71 -6.69
CA TYR A 8 -25.14 35.93 -6.81
C TYR A 8 -24.37 35.43 -5.59
N ALA A 9 -24.95 35.51 -4.38
CA ALA A 9 -24.35 34.93 -3.18
C ALA A 9 -24.20 33.40 -3.27
N PHE A 10 -25.20 32.71 -3.86
CA PHE A 10 -25.15 31.26 -4.07
C PHE A 10 -24.13 30.86 -5.15
N ALA A 11 -24.01 31.67 -6.22
CA ALA A 11 -23.02 31.47 -7.27
C ALA A 11 -21.57 31.67 -6.76
N CYS A 12 -21.32 32.69 -5.93
CA CYS A 12 -20.01 32.91 -5.32
C CYS A 12 -19.61 31.79 -4.35
N LEU A 13 -20.58 31.22 -3.60
CA LEU A 13 -20.32 30.10 -2.69
C LEU A 13 -19.98 28.80 -3.46
N LEU A 14 -20.61 28.56 -4.61
CA LEU A 14 -20.25 27.43 -5.48
C LEU A 14 -18.85 27.56 -6.11
N CYS A 15 -18.43 28.76 -6.49
CA CYS A 15 -17.09 29.00 -7.04
C CYS A 15 -15.97 28.82 -5.99
N LEU A 16 -16.25 29.09 -4.71
CA LEU A 16 -15.33 28.83 -3.59
C LEU A 16 -15.19 27.34 -3.27
N PHE A 17 -16.22 26.52 -3.51
CA PHE A 17 -16.12 25.06 -3.38
C PHE A 17 -15.37 24.41 -4.56
N ALA A 18 -15.56 24.92 -5.78
CA ALA A 18 -14.89 24.39 -6.97
C ALA A 18 -13.36 24.62 -6.96
N SER A 19 -12.88 25.63 -6.22
CA SER A 19 -11.45 25.93 -6.06
C SER A 19 -10.75 25.10 -4.98
N MET A 20 -11.50 24.31 -4.18
CA MET A 20 -10.92 23.29 -3.30
C MET A 20 -10.64 21.95 -3.99
N LEU A 21 -11.11 21.76 -5.23
CA LEU A 21 -10.69 20.61 -6.03
C LEU A 21 -9.28 20.90 -6.59
N SER A 22 -8.28 20.65 -5.74
CA SER A 22 -6.88 20.74 -6.09
C SER A 22 -6.54 19.77 -7.23
N ALA A 23 -5.65 20.22 -8.11
CA ALA A 23 -5.23 19.51 -9.30
C ALA A 23 -4.43 18.24 -8.95
N ALA A 24 -4.98 17.09 -9.39
CA ALA A 24 -4.37 15.76 -9.52
C ALA A 24 -3.63 15.21 -8.29
N ASP A 25 -4.34 14.45 -7.45
CA ASP A 25 -3.74 13.63 -6.39
C ASP A 25 -2.69 12.69 -7.00
N THR A 26 -1.41 13.06 -6.86
CA THR A 26 -0.32 12.20 -7.34
C THR A 26 -0.24 10.95 -6.46
N VAL A 27 0.19 9.82 -7.04
CA VAL A 27 0.39 8.57 -6.30
C VAL A 27 1.88 8.26 -6.26
N LYS A 28 2.40 7.84 -5.11
CA LYS A 28 3.79 7.35 -5.02
C LYS A 28 3.84 5.89 -5.42
N VAL A 29 4.48 5.61 -6.55
CA VAL A 29 4.54 4.25 -7.12
C VAL A 29 5.91 3.64 -6.90
N PHE A 30 5.95 2.45 -6.29
CA PHE A 30 7.18 1.68 -6.09
C PHE A 30 7.07 0.33 -6.81
N ILE A 31 8.12 -0.03 -7.55
CA ILE A 31 8.22 -1.33 -8.22
C ILE A 31 9.10 -2.25 -7.37
N LEU A 32 8.50 -3.34 -6.89
CA LEU A 32 9.18 -4.37 -6.11
C LEU A 32 9.52 -5.54 -7.04
N ALA A 33 10.74 -5.51 -7.58
CA ALA A 33 11.24 -6.49 -8.54
C ALA A 33 12.35 -7.37 -7.92
N GLY A 34 12.40 -8.64 -8.34
CA GLY A 34 13.44 -9.56 -7.90
C GLY A 34 13.02 -11.03 -7.98
N GLN A 35 13.74 -11.87 -7.22
CA GLN A 35 13.47 -13.31 -7.14
C GLN A 35 12.75 -13.69 -5.83
N SER A 36 12.95 -14.92 -5.34
CA SER A 36 12.25 -15.51 -4.19
C SER A 36 12.23 -14.66 -2.93
N ASN A 37 13.31 -13.95 -2.59
CA ASN A 37 13.35 -13.14 -1.37
C ASN A 37 12.48 -11.88 -1.48
N MET A 38 12.46 -11.22 -2.65
CA MET A 38 11.51 -10.13 -2.93
C MET A 38 10.09 -10.67 -3.09
N GLU A 39 9.94 -11.86 -3.67
CA GLU A 39 8.67 -12.59 -3.73
C GLU A 39 8.06 -12.76 -2.35
N GLY A 40 8.87 -12.96 -1.31
CA GLY A 40 8.41 -13.18 0.05
C GLY A 40 8.22 -14.67 0.34
N LYS A 41 9.04 -15.18 1.26
CA LYS A 41 9.02 -16.58 1.71
C LYS A 41 8.80 -16.74 3.21
N ALA A 42 8.52 -15.67 3.94
CA ALA A 42 8.13 -15.77 5.34
C ALA A 42 6.73 -16.36 5.43
N LYS A 43 6.58 -17.50 6.12
CA LYS A 43 5.28 -18.13 6.37
C LYS A 43 4.42 -17.21 7.23
N ASN A 44 3.15 -17.03 6.87
CA ASN A 44 2.25 -16.20 7.66
C ASN A 44 2.08 -16.77 9.08
N GLU A 45 2.08 -18.09 9.25
CA GLU A 45 1.99 -18.73 10.56
C GLU A 45 3.20 -18.39 11.46
N LEU A 46 4.38 -18.19 10.85
CA LEU A 46 5.56 -17.75 11.60
C LEU A 46 5.41 -16.29 12.02
N LEU A 47 4.88 -15.42 11.14
CA LEU A 47 4.60 -14.03 11.50
C LEU A 47 3.58 -13.94 12.64
N ASP A 48 2.52 -14.76 12.61
CA ASP A 48 1.53 -14.82 13.68
C ASP A 48 2.16 -15.21 15.03
N HIS A 49 3.03 -16.22 15.02
CA HIS A 49 3.78 -16.61 16.22
C HIS A 49 4.69 -15.48 16.71
N GLN A 50 5.46 -14.84 15.83
CA GLN A 50 6.41 -13.79 16.21
C GLN A 50 5.70 -12.51 16.68
N ALA A 51 4.53 -12.20 16.13
CA ALA A 51 3.73 -11.04 16.54
C ALA A 51 3.14 -11.19 17.95
N THR A 52 3.11 -12.40 18.51
CA THR A 52 2.56 -12.69 19.84
C THR A 52 3.60 -13.15 20.86
N ASP A 53 4.77 -13.61 20.42
CA ASP A 53 5.88 -13.99 21.29
C ASP A 53 6.41 -12.78 22.08
N PRO A 54 6.52 -12.85 23.43
CA PRO A 54 7.00 -11.75 24.25
C PRO A 54 8.36 -11.16 23.84
N LYS A 55 9.22 -11.94 23.19
CA LYS A 55 10.56 -11.50 22.75
C LYS A 55 10.52 -10.67 21.47
N THR A 56 9.47 -10.79 20.67
CA THR A 56 9.42 -10.19 19.33
C THR A 56 8.16 -9.37 19.07
N LYS A 57 7.11 -9.48 19.89
CA LYS A 57 5.83 -8.80 19.70
C LYS A 57 5.97 -7.29 19.46
N ASP A 58 6.91 -6.63 20.13
CA ASP A 58 7.10 -5.18 20.01
C ASP A 58 7.59 -4.78 18.61
N LEU A 59 8.25 -5.70 17.88
CA LEU A 59 8.68 -5.50 16.50
C LEU A 59 7.51 -5.55 15.49
N PHE A 60 6.35 -6.05 15.90
CA PHE A 60 5.17 -6.18 15.04
C PHE A 60 4.00 -5.30 15.49
N ALA A 61 4.14 -4.60 16.62
CA ALA A 61 3.04 -3.86 17.24
C ALA A 61 2.43 -2.82 16.30
N HIS A 62 3.25 -2.16 15.47
CA HIS A 62 2.79 -1.15 14.49
C HIS A 62 2.07 -1.75 13.27
N LEU A 63 2.09 -3.07 13.10
CA LEU A 63 1.41 -3.80 12.01
C LEU A 63 0.10 -4.45 12.49
N ARG A 64 -0.28 -4.24 13.76
CA ARG A 64 -1.35 -4.96 14.45
C ARG A 64 -2.37 -4.00 15.06
N ASN A 65 -3.63 -4.42 15.07
CA ASN A 65 -4.72 -3.82 15.83
C ASN A 65 -5.47 -4.90 16.63
N ASP A 66 -6.55 -4.53 17.30
CA ASP A 66 -7.35 -5.46 18.12
C ASP A 66 -7.98 -6.61 17.30
N GLU A 67 -8.14 -6.43 15.99
CA GLU A 67 -8.74 -7.40 15.07
C GLU A 67 -7.71 -8.32 14.39
N GLY A 68 -6.42 -7.97 14.44
CA GLY A 68 -5.35 -8.76 13.84
C GLY A 68 -4.31 -7.93 13.08
N TRP A 69 -3.92 -8.41 11.90
CA TRP A 69 -3.04 -7.66 11.00
C TRP A 69 -3.80 -6.48 10.40
N ILE A 70 -3.20 -5.30 10.43
CA ILE A 70 -3.79 -4.11 9.83
C ILE A 70 -3.92 -4.32 8.31
N VAL A 71 -5.03 -3.83 7.76
CA VAL A 71 -5.21 -3.62 6.32
C VAL A 71 -5.16 -2.13 6.06
N ARG A 72 -4.15 -1.68 5.32
CA ARG A 72 -3.94 -0.27 4.99
C ARG A 72 -4.69 0.11 3.73
N ASP A 73 -5.52 1.14 3.79
CA ASP A 73 -6.24 1.65 2.62
C ASP A 73 -5.49 2.73 1.84
N ASP A 74 -4.58 3.43 2.52
CA ASP A 74 -3.68 4.44 1.99
C ASP A 74 -2.49 3.84 1.22
N VAL A 75 -2.23 2.54 1.40
CA VAL A 75 -1.20 1.79 0.67
C VAL A 75 -1.85 0.64 -0.09
N LYS A 76 -1.88 0.72 -1.42
CA LYS A 76 -2.39 -0.35 -2.29
C LYS A 76 -1.25 -1.19 -2.84
N ILE A 77 -1.51 -2.46 -3.10
CA ILE A 77 -0.56 -3.39 -3.71
C ILE A 77 -1.21 -4.18 -4.84
N LYS A 78 -0.46 -4.42 -5.91
CA LYS A 78 -0.81 -5.34 -7.00
C LYS A 78 0.29 -6.40 -7.13
N TYR A 79 -0.08 -7.67 -6.97
CA TYR A 79 0.82 -8.80 -7.17
C TYR A 79 0.11 -10.00 -7.80
N LEU A 80 0.49 -10.36 -9.03
CA LEU A 80 -0.19 -11.38 -9.82
C LEU A 80 -1.71 -11.10 -9.88
N ASN A 81 -2.54 -12.09 -9.56
CA ASN A 81 -4.00 -11.95 -9.51
C ASN A 81 -4.51 -11.37 -8.18
N ARG A 82 -3.64 -11.06 -7.22
CA ARG A 82 -4.00 -10.45 -5.93
C ARG A 82 -3.80 -8.95 -5.98
N HIS A 83 -4.69 -8.21 -5.34
CA HIS A 83 -4.62 -6.77 -5.16
C HIS A 83 -5.45 -6.33 -3.96
N GLY A 84 -5.21 -5.13 -3.45
CA GLY A 84 -5.99 -4.58 -2.33
C GLY A 84 -5.17 -3.62 -1.48
N GLY A 85 -5.68 -3.34 -0.28
CA GLY A 85 -4.93 -2.67 0.76
C GLY A 85 -3.75 -3.52 1.25
N LEU A 86 -2.67 -2.86 1.67
CA LEU A 86 -1.49 -3.57 2.13
C LEU A 86 -1.78 -4.28 3.47
N THR A 87 -1.48 -5.58 3.48
CA THR A 87 -1.51 -6.45 4.66
C THR A 87 -0.63 -7.67 4.39
N VAL A 88 -0.64 -8.68 5.26
CA VAL A 88 0.05 -9.95 5.03
C VAL A 88 -0.52 -10.72 3.83
N GLY A 89 0.25 -11.66 3.27
CA GLY A 89 -0.24 -12.58 2.24
C GLY A 89 0.00 -12.14 0.79
N TYR A 90 0.79 -11.09 0.55
CA TYR A 90 1.28 -10.71 -0.77
C TYR A 90 2.65 -11.31 -1.14
N GLY A 91 3.06 -12.36 -0.43
CA GLY A 91 4.21 -13.18 -0.77
C GLY A 91 3.87 -14.35 -1.68
N SER A 92 4.69 -15.40 -1.70
CA SER A 92 4.26 -16.75 -2.14
C SER A 92 2.93 -17.19 -1.49
N PRO A 93 2.25 -18.26 -1.97
CA PRO A 93 1.04 -18.76 -1.33
C PRO A 93 1.22 -19.00 0.18
N GLY A 94 0.39 -18.36 1.00
CA GLY A 94 0.47 -18.41 2.48
C GLY A 94 1.68 -17.69 3.09
N ARG A 95 2.30 -16.77 2.34
CA ARG A 95 3.55 -16.09 2.74
C ARG A 95 3.48 -14.59 2.55
N THR A 96 4.39 -13.91 3.20
CA THR A 96 4.60 -12.45 3.14
C THR A 96 6.08 -12.16 2.88
N GLY A 97 6.37 -11.05 2.22
CA GLY A 97 7.72 -10.55 2.00
C GLY A 97 7.95 -9.17 2.60
N VAL A 98 8.97 -8.50 2.10
CA VAL A 98 9.37 -7.16 2.56
C VAL A 98 8.33 -6.09 2.23
N GLU A 99 7.35 -6.38 1.37
CA GLU A 99 6.31 -5.43 0.98
C GLU A 99 5.51 -4.90 2.18
N LEU A 100 5.33 -5.71 3.23
CA LEU A 100 4.55 -5.33 4.41
C LEU A 100 5.22 -4.18 5.16
N GLU A 101 6.48 -4.37 5.55
CA GLU A 101 7.23 -3.36 6.31
C GLU A 101 7.56 -2.16 5.42
N PHE A 102 8.08 -2.41 4.21
CA PHE A 102 8.42 -1.33 3.28
C PHE A 102 7.21 -0.44 2.98
N GLY A 103 6.07 -1.04 2.63
CA GLY A 103 4.88 -0.28 2.32
C GLY A 103 4.30 0.46 3.52
N THR A 104 4.38 -0.13 4.73
CA THR A 104 3.98 0.54 5.98
C THR A 104 4.84 1.78 6.24
N VAL A 105 6.16 1.67 6.09
CA VAL A 105 7.07 2.82 6.28
C VAL A 105 6.82 3.88 5.21
N MET A 106 6.59 3.51 3.95
CA MET A 106 6.29 4.48 2.89
C MET A 106 4.93 5.16 3.10
N GLY A 107 3.89 4.44 3.51
CA GLY A 107 2.58 5.02 3.81
C GLY A 107 2.61 5.96 5.03
N ASN A 108 3.55 5.77 5.96
CA ASN A 108 3.76 6.73 7.05
C ASN A 108 4.58 7.96 6.63
N HIS A 109 5.36 7.86 5.55
CA HIS A 109 6.28 8.91 5.14
C HIS A 109 5.65 9.91 4.16
N PHE A 110 4.79 9.43 3.26
CA PHE A 110 4.13 10.27 2.27
C PHE A 110 2.69 10.57 2.68
N ASP A 111 2.27 11.83 2.47
CA ASP A 111 0.86 12.21 2.63
C ASP A 111 0.01 11.69 1.47
N GLU A 112 0.63 11.45 0.31
CA GLU A 112 -0.04 10.90 -0.86
C GLU A 112 -0.18 9.37 -0.81
N PRO A 113 -1.22 8.79 -1.44
CA PRO A 113 -1.37 7.33 -1.50
C PRO A 113 -0.15 6.63 -2.11
N VAL A 114 0.16 5.45 -1.57
CA VAL A 114 1.27 4.61 -2.05
C VAL A 114 0.72 3.44 -2.85
N LEU A 115 1.33 3.16 -4.01
CA LEU A 115 1.06 1.97 -4.81
C LEU A 115 2.32 1.11 -4.95
N LEU A 116 2.24 -0.13 -4.48
CA LEU A 116 3.26 -1.15 -4.68
C LEU A 116 2.90 -2.03 -5.88
N ILE A 117 3.78 -2.07 -6.88
CA ILE A 117 3.66 -2.97 -8.03
C ILE A 117 4.71 -4.05 -7.88
N LYS A 118 4.28 -5.28 -7.64
CA LYS A 118 5.19 -6.39 -7.37
C LYS A 118 5.39 -7.25 -8.62
N THR A 119 6.64 -7.36 -9.06
CA THR A 119 7.08 -8.05 -10.28
C THR A 119 8.25 -8.98 -9.96
N CYS A 120 7.98 -9.98 -9.13
CA CYS A 120 9.00 -10.90 -8.64
C CYS A 120 8.52 -12.35 -8.63
N TRP A 121 9.46 -13.25 -8.91
CA TRP A 121 9.21 -14.68 -9.09
C TRP A 121 10.39 -15.51 -8.58
N GLY A 122 10.11 -16.54 -7.79
CA GLY A 122 11.13 -17.47 -7.31
C GLY A 122 11.87 -18.17 -8.46
N GLY A 123 13.17 -18.41 -8.28
CA GLY A 123 13.99 -19.19 -9.22
C GLY A 123 14.30 -18.48 -10.54
N HIS A 124 13.99 -17.19 -10.67
CA HIS A 124 14.31 -16.42 -11.88
C HIS A 124 15.68 -15.78 -11.76
N SER A 125 16.43 -15.75 -12.87
CA SER A 125 17.76 -15.14 -12.94
C SER A 125 17.83 -14.14 -14.09
N LEU A 126 18.60 -13.06 -13.89
CA LEU A 126 18.84 -12.04 -14.92
C LEU A 126 19.40 -12.64 -16.22
N PHE A 127 20.23 -13.68 -16.12
CA PHE A 127 20.93 -14.28 -17.25
C PHE A 127 20.01 -14.94 -18.30
N LYS A 128 18.85 -15.48 -17.91
CA LYS A 128 17.97 -16.21 -18.84
C LYS A 128 16.66 -15.50 -19.16
N LEU A 129 15.94 -15.03 -18.14
CA LEU A 129 14.52 -14.71 -18.27
C LEU A 129 14.21 -13.22 -18.46
N PHE A 130 15.24 -12.37 -18.40
CA PHE A 130 15.09 -10.90 -18.48
C PHE A 130 15.99 -10.27 -19.56
N ARG A 131 16.36 -11.04 -20.58
CA ARG A 131 17.07 -10.47 -21.73
C ARG A 131 16.09 -9.68 -22.60
N SER A 132 16.61 -8.61 -23.24
CA SER A 132 15.89 -7.93 -24.32
C SER A 132 15.45 -8.96 -25.37
N PRO A 133 14.27 -8.77 -26.00
CA PRO A 133 13.87 -9.53 -27.19
C PRO A 133 14.97 -9.55 -28.25
#